data_AF-A0A497MGC3-F1
#
_entry.id   AF-A0A497MGC3-F1
#
_cell.length_a   1.000
_cell.length_b   1.000
_cell.length_c   1.000
_cell.angle_alpha   90.00
_cell.angle_beta   90.00
_cell.angle_gamma   90.00
#
_symmetry.space_group_name_H-M   'P 1'
#
loop_
_entity.id
_entity.type
_entity.pdbx_description
1 polymer ?
#
loop_
_entity_poly.entity_id
_entity_poly.type
_entity_poly.pdbx_seq_one_letter_code
_entity_poly.pdbx_strand_id
1 'polypeptide(L)'
;TGGAPGRWEYWGLNVFEVLSNIILNPTEAVIIMATPIEKPYFVTFLFASAFFLPIFAPIELVLSLPWLVAALLTDYPPYYQPYYQYSAFILGQIFIAAVYGFKNLFQLNKVKINRTHRKMILGLLLSNILLLAAISPVGINAFTKRGIRPYSISELYDIDHIEKLRIAIKLVPPNASIATIWDIFPHVCQRLHAYFIKWPMDYPVEYVLVDLKSPCFSMGIYGKKPDKIVVDYLIKDHNYGILASLDGVLLLQKGYNGPPKYYAPQKETFNYNQLIPASGKIVWDYTAISKKVIRSNPENSIGVVWFGPYKYFSPGSYVATFRIKTANETCRLLLDVVSEEGSNLIVLRTIFGSDFKQVNSWQDFSLRFEIDKPMKLEFRGICFSNSTEVSIDCITVKQLSP
;
A
#
# COMPACT_ATOMS: atom_id res chain seq x y z
N THR A 1 -18.47 -35.19 1.65
CA THR A 1 -18.80 -34.30 0.53
C THR A 1 -17.63 -33.35 0.35
N GLY A 2 -16.82 -33.56 -0.70
CA GLY A 2 -15.60 -32.79 -0.91
C GLY A 2 -15.94 -31.33 -1.14
N GLY A 3 -15.56 -30.46 -0.20
CA GLY A 3 -15.78 -29.02 -0.30
C GLY A 3 -15.02 -28.40 -1.47
N ALA A 4 -15.28 -27.11 -1.70
CA ALA A 4 -14.56 -26.32 -2.69
C ALA A 4 -13.04 -26.46 -2.48
N PRO A 5 -12.25 -26.57 -3.57
CA PRO A 5 -10.82 -26.83 -3.50
C PRO A 5 -10.04 -25.59 -3.05
N GLY A 6 -10.70 -24.47 -2.80
CA GLY A 6 -10.08 -23.26 -2.28
C GLY A 6 -9.21 -22.58 -3.32
N ARG A 7 -7.88 -22.68 -3.18
CA ARG A 7 -6.91 -22.00 -4.06
C ARG A 7 -6.33 -22.93 -5.15
N TRP A 8 -7.00 -24.03 -5.46
CA TRP A 8 -6.54 -25.01 -6.46
C TRP A 8 -7.62 -25.32 -7.52
N GLU A 9 -8.53 -24.37 -7.75
CA GLU A 9 -9.68 -24.52 -8.68
C GLU A 9 -9.26 -24.84 -10.12
N TYR A 10 -8.05 -24.43 -10.52
CA TYR A 10 -7.46 -24.84 -11.80
C TYR A 10 -7.47 -26.36 -11.99
N TRP A 11 -7.26 -27.14 -10.92
CA TRP A 11 -7.14 -28.58 -11.00
C TRP A 11 -8.47 -29.33 -10.85
N GLY A 12 -9.58 -28.67 -10.53
CA GLY A 12 -10.88 -29.33 -10.36
C GLY A 12 -11.81 -28.56 -9.43
N LEU A 13 -13.04 -29.06 -9.25
CA LEU A 13 -14.09 -28.45 -8.43
C LEU A 13 -14.19 -29.05 -7.02
N ASN A 14 -13.42 -30.10 -6.74
CA ASN A 14 -13.31 -30.69 -5.41
C ASN A 14 -11.94 -31.36 -5.22
N VAL A 15 -11.61 -31.70 -3.98
CA VAL A 15 -10.28 -32.26 -3.61
C VAL A 15 -9.93 -33.54 -4.38
N PHE A 16 -10.90 -34.39 -4.70
CA PHE A 16 -10.62 -35.63 -5.44
C PHE A 16 -10.25 -35.36 -6.90
N GLU A 17 -10.99 -34.45 -7.55
CA GLU A 17 -10.67 -34.01 -8.92
C GLU A 17 -9.31 -33.33 -8.99
N VAL A 18 -8.99 -32.47 -8.00
CA VAL A 18 -7.68 -31.82 -7.90
C VAL A 18 -6.57 -32.85 -7.86
N LEU A 19 -6.66 -33.83 -6.95
CA LEU A 19 -5.64 -34.88 -6.82
C LEU A 19 -5.56 -35.75 -8.08
N SER A 20 -6.70 -36.15 -8.65
CA SER A 20 -6.71 -36.97 -9.86
C SER A 20 -6.09 -36.24 -11.04
N ASN A 21 -6.44 -34.96 -11.24
CA ASN A 21 -5.96 -34.19 -12.38
C ASN A 21 -4.47 -33.86 -12.27
N ILE A 22 -3.94 -33.61 -11.07
CA ILE A 22 -2.50 -33.46 -10.84
C ILE A 22 -1.76 -34.77 -11.21
N ILE A 23 -2.28 -35.93 -10.80
CA ILE A 23 -1.65 -37.23 -11.05
C ILE A 23 -1.74 -37.62 -12.53
N LEU A 24 -2.88 -37.35 -13.17
CA LEU A 24 -3.13 -37.69 -14.58
C LEU A 24 -2.39 -36.75 -15.55
N ASN A 25 -1.98 -35.55 -15.10
CA ASN A 25 -1.31 -34.56 -15.94
C ASN A 25 0.05 -34.12 -15.34
N PRO A 26 1.04 -35.04 -15.21
CA PRO A 26 2.29 -34.75 -14.51
C PRO A 26 3.14 -33.68 -15.19
N THR A 27 3.12 -33.60 -16.53
CA THR A 27 3.85 -32.55 -17.28
C THR A 27 3.28 -31.18 -16.97
N GLU A 28 1.95 -31.03 -16.97
CA GLU A 28 1.28 -29.78 -16.63
C GLU A 28 1.55 -29.38 -15.18
N ALA A 29 1.56 -30.36 -14.27
CA ALA A 29 1.88 -30.11 -12.87
C ALA A 29 3.29 -29.52 -12.69
N VAL A 30 4.29 -30.05 -13.41
CA VAL A 30 5.66 -29.51 -13.40
C VAL A 30 5.71 -28.10 -14.02
N ILE A 31 5.02 -27.88 -15.14
CA ILE A 31 4.93 -26.55 -15.77
C ILE A 31 4.34 -25.55 -14.78
N ILE A 32 3.24 -25.88 -14.11
CA ILE A 32 2.61 -25.02 -13.11
C ILE A 32 3.53 -24.79 -11.92
N MET A 33 4.26 -25.80 -11.43
CA MET A 33 5.22 -25.58 -10.34
C MET A 33 6.37 -24.64 -10.73
N ALA A 34 6.71 -24.54 -12.02
CA ALA A 34 7.79 -23.69 -12.53
C ALA A 34 7.31 -22.34 -13.09
N THR A 35 6.00 -22.15 -13.29
CA THR A 35 5.41 -20.95 -13.89
C THR A 35 4.32 -20.33 -13.02
N PRO A 36 4.33 -19.01 -12.83
CA PRO A 36 5.26 -18.04 -13.40
C PRO A 36 6.63 -18.04 -12.69
N ILE A 37 7.59 -17.23 -13.15
CA ILE A 37 9.00 -17.23 -12.70
C ILE A 37 9.17 -16.96 -11.19
N GLU A 38 8.15 -16.38 -10.56
CA GLU A 38 8.06 -16.15 -9.12
C GLU A 38 8.13 -17.44 -8.32
N LYS A 39 7.65 -18.56 -8.86
CA LYS A 39 7.68 -19.87 -8.18
C LYS A 39 9.09 -20.42 -7.99
N PRO A 40 9.93 -20.57 -9.04
CA PRO A 40 11.32 -20.96 -8.85
C PRO A 40 12.12 -19.89 -8.07
N TYR A 41 11.77 -18.60 -8.21
CA TYR A 41 12.36 -17.55 -7.36
C TYR A 41 12.03 -17.76 -5.89
N PHE A 42 10.80 -18.12 -5.54
CA PHE A 42 10.39 -18.40 -4.17
C PHE A 42 11.14 -19.59 -3.57
N VAL A 43 11.27 -20.69 -4.30
CA VAL A 43 12.09 -21.84 -3.87
C VAL A 43 13.53 -21.38 -3.66
N THR A 44 14.12 -20.70 -4.65
CA THR A 44 15.49 -20.18 -4.54
C THR A 44 15.65 -19.28 -3.32
N PHE A 45 14.69 -18.39 -3.07
CA PHE A 45 14.69 -17.48 -1.93
C PHE A 45 14.66 -18.23 -0.59
N LEU A 46 13.79 -19.23 -0.45
CA LEU A 46 13.70 -20.06 0.75
C LEU A 46 15.03 -20.75 1.06
N PHE A 47 15.64 -21.41 0.07
CA PHE A 47 16.90 -22.11 0.28
C PHE A 47 18.09 -21.16 0.43
N ALA A 48 18.13 -20.06 -0.33
CA ALA A 48 19.17 -19.05 -0.24
C ALA A 48 19.18 -18.36 1.14
N SER A 49 18.01 -18.17 1.75
CA SER A 49 17.90 -17.60 3.11
C SER A 49 18.64 -18.44 4.17
N ALA A 50 18.83 -19.73 3.89
CA ALA A 50 19.58 -20.67 4.72
C ALA A 50 20.89 -21.14 4.06
N PHE A 51 21.47 -20.34 3.15
CA PHE A 51 22.71 -20.64 2.42
C PHE A 51 22.72 -21.98 1.68
N PHE A 52 21.56 -22.45 1.22
CA PHE A 52 21.37 -23.76 0.60
C PHE A 52 21.80 -24.96 1.48
N LEU A 53 22.09 -24.74 2.77
CA LEU A 53 22.41 -25.79 3.72
C LEU A 53 21.33 -26.89 3.77
N PRO A 54 20.01 -26.59 3.67
CA PRO A 54 18.98 -27.63 3.70
C PRO A 54 19.14 -28.72 2.63
N ILE A 55 19.79 -28.45 1.49
CA ILE A 55 20.00 -29.45 0.42
C ILE A 55 20.87 -30.62 0.90
N PHE A 56 21.74 -30.39 1.89
CA PHE A 56 22.59 -31.43 2.48
C PHE A 56 21.88 -32.27 3.57
N ALA A 57 20.56 -32.08 3.76
CA ALA A 57 19.72 -32.77 4.74
C ALA A 57 18.34 -33.11 4.14
N PRO A 58 18.28 -33.98 3.10
CA PRO A 58 17.05 -34.23 2.37
C PRO A 58 15.97 -34.97 3.19
N ILE A 59 16.37 -35.78 4.17
CA ILE A 59 15.42 -36.48 5.06
C ILE A 59 14.68 -35.46 5.92
N GLU A 60 15.42 -34.47 6.40
CA GLU A 60 14.90 -33.36 7.17
C GLU A 60 14.03 -32.43 6.31
N LEU A 61 14.07 -32.48 4.97
CA LEU A 61 13.16 -31.70 4.14
C LEU A 61 11.79 -32.34 3.94
N VAL A 62 11.61 -33.62 4.23
CA VAL A 62 10.38 -34.37 3.89
C VAL A 62 9.11 -33.69 4.42
N LEU A 63 9.15 -33.15 5.64
CA LEU A 63 7.98 -32.48 6.23
C LEU A 63 7.67 -31.10 5.61
N SER A 64 8.61 -30.51 4.87
CA SER A 64 8.37 -29.27 4.12
C SER A 64 7.69 -29.50 2.77
N LEU A 65 7.83 -30.72 2.21
CA LEU A 65 7.38 -31.04 0.86
C LEU A 65 5.86 -30.90 0.65
N PRO A 66 4.97 -31.34 1.57
CA PRO A 66 3.52 -31.26 1.32
C PRO A 66 3.06 -29.84 1.06
N TRP A 67 3.47 -28.88 1.90
CA TRP A 67 3.11 -27.47 1.70
C TRP A 67 3.87 -26.85 0.51
N LEU A 68 5.16 -27.15 0.34
CA LEU A 68 5.92 -26.60 -0.78
C LEU A 68 5.32 -27.01 -2.13
N VAL A 69 4.97 -28.29 -2.28
CA VAL A 69 4.30 -28.82 -3.47
C VAL A 69 2.93 -28.16 -3.65
N ALA A 70 2.12 -28.09 -2.60
CA ALA A 70 0.80 -27.45 -2.67
C ALA A 70 0.89 -25.96 -3.06
N ALA A 71 1.82 -25.22 -2.47
CA ALA A 71 2.07 -23.80 -2.76
C ALA A 71 2.56 -23.57 -4.20
N LEU A 72 3.31 -24.51 -4.79
CA LEU A 72 3.76 -24.41 -6.17
C LEU A 72 2.68 -24.86 -7.18
N LEU A 73 1.71 -25.68 -6.77
CA LEU A 73 0.61 -26.14 -7.63
C LEU A 73 -0.57 -25.17 -7.71
N THR A 74 -0.61 -24.13 -6.87
CA THR A 74 -1.67 -23.11 -6.92
C THR A 74 -1.33 -21.99 -7.90
N ASP A 75 -2.35 -21.32 -8.41
CA ASP A 75 -2.29 -20.05 -9.15
C ASP A 75 -2.41 -18.84 -8.22
N TYR A 76 -2.54 -19.03 -6.90
CA TYR A 76 -2.70 -17.98 -5.89
C TYR A 76 -1.35 -17.44 -5.40
N PRO A 77 -0.92 -16.24 -5.86
CA PRO A 77 0.43 -15.74 -5.63
C PRO A 77 0.89 -15.63 -4.17
N PRO A 78 0.03 -15.27 -3.21
CA PRO A 78 0.45 -15.17 -1.80
C PRO A 78 1.04 -16.45 -1.22
N TYR A 79 0.72 -17.65 -1.73
CA TYR A 79 1.24 -18.91 -1.19
C TYR A 79 2.71 -19.16 -1.57
N TYR A 80 3.16 -18.63 -2.70
CA TYR A 80 4.53 -18.78 -3.20
C TYR A 80 5.27 -17.43 -3.24
N GLN A 81 4.99 -16.54 -2.29
CA GLN A 81 5.71 -15.29 -2.11
C GLN A 81 6.19 -15.17 -0.66
N PRO A 82 7.45 -14.72 -0.42
CA PRO A 82 8.02 -14.68 0.93
C PRO A 82 7.41 -13.59 1.82
N TYR A 83 6.65 -12.65 1.25
CA TYR A 83 6.12 -11.48 1.94
C TYR A 83 4.79 -11.75 2.66
N TYR A 84 4.24 -12.95 2.53
CA TYR A 84 3.01 -13.37 3.22
C TYR A 84 3.31 -14.45 4.25
N GLN A 85 2.40 -14.60 5.21
CA GLN A 85 2.51 -15.53 6.35
C GLN A 85 2.58 -17.02 5.95
N TYR A 86 2.25 -17.37 4.71
CA TYR A 86 2.15 -18.75 4.24
C TYR A 86 3.48 -19.50 4.19
N SER A 87 4.60 -18.78 4.05
CA SER A 87 5.93 -19.38 4.15
C SER A 87 6.21 -19.96 5.55
N ALA A 88 5.57 -19.41 6.60
CA ALA A 88 5.78 -19.83 7.99
C ALA A 88 5.46 -21.31 8.23
N PHE A 89 4.60 -21.93 7.40
CA PHE A 89 4.26 -23.35 7.50
C PHE A 89 5.46 -24.27 7.26
N ILE A 90 6.49 -23.82 6.53
CA ILE A 90 7.66 -24.64 6.21
C ILE A 90 8.98 -24.09 6.77
N LEU A 91 9.01 -22.83 7.23
CA LEU A 91 10.25 -22.20 7.71
C LEU A 91 10.92 -23.01 8.82
N GLY A 92 10.17 -23.48 9.82
CA GLY A 92 10.74 -24.27 10.92
C GLY A 92 11.50 -25.50 10.41
N GLN A 93 10.92 -26.21 9.44
CA GLN A 93 11.55 -27.40 8.87
C GLN A 93 12.76 -27.06 8.01
N ILE A 94 12.71 -25.97 7.23
CA ILE A 94 13.85 -25.48 6.46
C ILE A 94 15.04 -25.18 7.36
N PHE A 95 14.82 -24.56 8.53
CA PHE A 95 15.91 -24.28 9.49
C PHE A 95 16.44 -25.54 10.17
N ILE A 96 15.59 -26.52 10.48
CA ILE A 96 16.05 -27.83 10.97
C ILE A 96 16.95 -28.49 9.91
N ALA A 97 16.50 -28.56 8.66
CA ALA A 97 17.30 -29.09 7.56
C ALA A 97 18.59 -28.28 7.36
N ALA A 98 18.60 -26.97 7.58
CA ALA A 98 19.82 -26.15 7.52
C ALA A 98 20.84 -26.57 8.60
N VAL A 99 20.41 -26.83 9.83
CA VAL A 99 21.28 -27.28 10.94
C VAL A 99 21.89 -28.65 10.64
N TYR A 100 21.08 -29.61 10.21
CA TYR A 100 21.56 -30.94 9.82
C TYR A 100 22.41 -30.88 8.56
N GLY A 101 22.07 -30.01 7.63
CA GLY A 101 22.81 -29.78 6.40
C GLY A 101 24.20 -29.20 6.68
N PHE A 102 24.30 -28.26 7.61
CA PHE A 102 25.58 -27.78 8.12
C PHE A 102 26.40 -28.91 8.75
N LYS A 103 25.79 -29.70 9.64
CA LYS A 103 26.44 -30.85 10.26
C LYS A 103 26.96 -31.86 9.23
N ASN A 104 26.18 -32.14 8.19
CA ASN A 104 26.51 -33.09 7.13
C ASN A 104 27.61 -32.55 6.19
N LEU A 105 27.50 -31.28 5.78
CA LEU A 105 28.49 -30.60 4.93
C LEU A 105 29.87 -30.54 5.59
N PHE A 106 29.92 -30.20 6.89
CA PHE A 106 31.16 -30.09 7.64
C PHE A 106 31.59 -31.39 8.35
N GLN A 107 30.82 -32.47 8.18
CA GLN A 107 31.08 -33.79 8.74
C GLN A 107 31.46 -33.78 10.24
N LEU A 108 30.75 -32.96 11.04
CA LEU A 108 31.11 -32.65 12.43
C LEU A 108 31.24 -33.90 13.33
N ASN A 109 30.61 -35.01 12.93
CA ASN A 109 30.66 -36.29 13.65
C ASN A 109 31.83 -37.20 13.25
N LYS A 110 32.50 -36.95 12.12
CA LYS A 110 33.48 -37.90 11.52
C LYS A 110 34.88 -37.33 11.43
N VAL A 111 35.04 -36.01 11.32
CA VAL A 111 36.33 -35.37 11.02
C VAL A 111 36.59 -34.18 11.95
N LYS A 112 37.82 -34.03 12.45
CA LYS A 112 38.24 -32.81 13.15
C LYS A 112 38.21 -31.62 12.17
N ILE A 113 37.61 -30.51 12.58
CA ILE A 113 37.48 -29.29 11.77
C ILE A 113 38.87 -28.77 11.34
N ASN A 114 39.21 -28.97 10.06
CA ASN A 114 40.44 -28.46 9.44
C ASN A 114 40.40 -26.95 9.11
N ARG A 115 41.52 -26.39 8.63
CA ARG A 115 41.64 -24.96 8.28
C ARG A 115 40.68 -24.51 7.18
N THR A 116 40.37 -25.37 6.21
CA THR A 116 39.43 -25.07 5.11
C THR A 116 38.00 -24.96 5.64
N HIS A 117 37.56 -25.91 6.47
CA HIS A 117 36.26 -25.84 7.13
C HIS A 117 36.12 -24.54 7.95
N ARG A 118 37.15 -24.16 8.72
CA ARG A 118 37.13 -22.88 9.47
C ARG A 118 36.97 -21.67 8.56
N LYS A 119 37.66 -21.62 7.42
CA LYS A 119 37.52 -20.52 6.44
C LYS A 119 36.11 -20.48 5.84
N MET A 120 35.53 -21.63 5.52
CA MET A 120 34.16 -21.71 5.00
C MET A 120 33.13 -21.25 6.03
N ILE A 121 33.24 -21.75 7.28
CA ILE A 121 32.36 -21.33 8.38
C ILE A 121 32.49 -19.84 8.63
N LEU A 122 33.72 -19.30 8.67
CA LEU A 122 33.95 -17.87 8.82
C LEU A 122 33.34 -17.08 7.64
N GLY A 123 33.47 -17.59 6.41
CA GLY A 123 32.84 -17.01 5.22
C GLY A 123 31.32 -16.97 5.32
N LEU A 124 30.69 -18.05 5.79
CA LEU A 124 29.23 -18.12 6.03
C LEU A 124 28.78 -17.14 7.12
N LEU A 125 29.55 -17.01 8.20
CA LEU A 125 29.25 -16.05 9.27
C LEU A 125 29.38 -14.61 8.78
N LEU A 126 30.47 -14.28 8.08
CA LEU A 126 30.69 -12.96 7.52
C LEU A 126 29.63 -12.60 6.48
N SER A 127 29.27 -13.54 5.60
CA SER A 127 28.20 -13.32 4.63
C SER A 127 26.84 -13.15 5.31
N ASN A 128 26.54 -13.90 6.37
CA ASN A 128 25.31 -13.73 7.12
C ASN A 128 25.23 -12.34 7.79
N ILE A 129 26.33 -11.87 8.39
CA ILE A 129 26.42 -10.52 8.96
C ILE A 129 26.25 -9.45 7.86
N LEU A 130 26.88 -9.64 6.70
CA LEU A 130 26.73 -8.71 5.56
C LEU A 130 25.30 -8.68 5.03
N LEU A 131 24.62 -9.82 4.90
CA LEU A 131 23.22 -9.89 4.47
C LEU A 131 22.28 -9.29 5.52
N LEU A 132 22.54 -9.53 6.81
CA LEU A 132 21.83 -8.89 7.90
C LEU A 132 21.98 -7.36 7.84
N ALA A 133 23.19 -6.86 7.57
CA ALA A 133 23.41 -5.42 7.42
C ALA A 133 22.78 -4.85 6.14
N ALA A 134 22.87 -5.54 5.01
CA ALA A 134 22.50 -4.99 3.70
C ALA A 134 21.03 -5.18 3.31
N ILE A 135 20.37 -6.25 3.77
CA ILE A 135 19.04 -6.66 3.27
C ILE A 135 17.99 -6.71 4.39
N SER A 136 18.40 -7.03 5.63
CA SER A 136 17.45 -7.18 6.75
C SER A 136 16.61 -5.92 6.98
N PRO A 137 15.33 -6.08 7.37
CA PRO A 137 14.48 -4.96 7.80
C PRO A 137 15.07 -4.14 8.97
N VAL A 138 15.99 -4.74 9.74
CA VAL A 138 16.70 -4.10 10.88
C VAL A 138 18.16 -3.75 10.58
N GLY A 139 18.61 -3.91 9.33
CA GLY A 139 19.97 -3.58 8.89
C GLY A 139 20.15 -2.10 8.54
N ILE A 140 21.15 -1.77 7.72
CA ILE A 140 21.42 -0.43 7.15
C ILE A 140 20.16 0.12 6.46
N ASN A 141 19.38 -0.75 5.80
CA ASN A 141 18.13 -0.38 5.17
C ASN A 141 17.13 0.24 6.16
N ALA A 142 17.15 -0.11 7.44
CA ALA A 142 16.29 0.51 8.46
C ALA A 142 16.61 2.00 8.69
N PHE A 143 17.84 2.42 8.39
CA PHE A 143 18.31 3.81 8.53
C PHE A 143 18.20 4.60 7.23
N THR A 144 17.87 3.94 6.13
CA THR A 144 17.61 4.58 4.85
C THR A 144 16.10 4.55 4.58
N LYS A 145 15.49 5.64 4.14
CA LYS A 145 14.09 5.64 3.63
C LYS A 145 13.92 4.86 2.30
N ARG A 146 14.82 3.90 2.06
CA ARG A 146 14.93 3.08 0.84
C ARG A 146 14.78 1.60 1.16
N GLY A 147 14.45 1.25 2.41
CA GLY A 147 14.13 -0.13 2.77
C GLY A 147 12.99 -0.63 1.90
N ILE A 148 13.22 -1.73 1.18
CA ILE A 148 12.14 -2.49 0.55
C ILE A 148 11.41 -3.20 1.68
N ARG A 149 10.53 -2.45 2.35
CA ARG A 149 9.58 -2.98 3.31
C ARG A 149 8.24 -3.03 2.60
N PRO A 150 7.97 -4.07 1.80
CA PRO A 150 6.64 -4.25 1.27
C PRO A 150 5.73 -4.30 2.50
N TYR A 151 4.80 -3.36 2.58
CA TYR A 151 3.82 -3.22 3.66
C TYR A 151 4.24 -2.52 4.97
N SER A 152 5.40 -1.86 5.08
CA SER A 152 5.59 -0.94 6.23
C SER A 152 4.82 0.37 6.01
N ILE A 153 3.54 0.35 6.39
CA ILE A 153 2.64 1.50 6.39
C ILE A 153 3.24 2.68 7.19
N SER A 154 4.11 2.41 8.16
CA SER A 154 4.78 3.43 9.00
C SER A 154 5.67 4.42 8.26
N GLU A 155 6.13 4.12 7.04
CA GLU A 155 6.94 5.06 6.25
C GLU A 155 6.09 6.02 5.40
N LEU A 156 4.78 5.77 5.29
CA LEU A 156 3.85 6.58 4.51
C LEU A 156 3.33 7.80 5.28
N TYR A 157 3.40 7.79 6.60
CA TYR A 157 2.81 8.82 7.46
C TYR A 157 3.84 9.51 8.34
N ASP A 158 3.64 10.81 8.56
CA ASP A 158 4.38 11.54 9.57
C ASP A 158 3.90 11.20 10.99
N ILE A 159 4.73 11.55 11.98
CA ILE A 159 4.48 11.27 13.40
C ILE A 159 3.22 11.99 13.91
N ASP A 160 2.90 13.17 13.37
CA ASP A 160 1.75 13.97 13.78
C ASP A 160 0.44 13.28 13.38
N HIS A 161 0.36 12.71 12.17
CA HIS A 161 -0.75 11.88 11.74
C HIS A 161 -0.94 10.62 12.64
N ILE A 162 0.15 9.93 12.98
CA ILE A 162 0.10 8.76 13.87
C ILE A 162 -0.43 9.14 15.27
N GLU A 163 -0.06 10.30 15.80
CA GLU A 163 -0.56 10.75 17.10
C GLU A 163 -2.05 11.10 17.05
N LYS A 164 -2.55 11.66 15.94
CA LYS A 164 -3.99 11.89 15.73
C LYS A 164 -4.79 10.58 15.71
N LEU A 165 -4.25 9.53 15.07
CA LEU A 165 -4.85 8.20 15.14
C LEU A 165 -4.91 7.67 16.58
N ARG A 166 -3.83 7.82 17.36
CA ARG A 166 -3.81 7.41 18.78
C ARG A 166 -4.80 8.20 19.62
N ILE A 167 -4.95 9.51 19.37
CA ILE A 167 -5.97 10.33 20.01
C ILE A 167 -7.36 9.78 19.69
N ALA A 168 -7.67 9.50 18.41
CA ALA A 168 -8.95 8.91 18.01
C ALA A 168 -9.24 7.58 18.72
N ILE A 169 -8.25 6.69 18.85
CA ILE A 169 -8.39 5.42 19.57
C ILE A 169 -8.71 5.64 21.06
N LYS A 170 -8.10 6.65 21.70
CA LYS A 170 -8.32 7.00 23.11
C LYS A 170 -9.69 7.62 23.37
N LEU A 171 -10.33 8.20 22.35
CA LEU A 171 -11.70 8.73 22.46
C LEU A 171 -12.75 7.63 22.61
N VAL A 172 -12.45 6.40 22.19
CA VAL A 172 -13.37 5.26 22.30
C VAL A 172 -13.27 4.64 23.70
N PRO A 173 -14.37 4.58 24.48
CA PRO A 173 -14.37 3.97 25.80
C PRO A 173 -13.83 2.53 25.78
N PRO A 174 -13.10 2.06 26.81
CA PRO A 174 -12.50 0.72 26.82
C PRO A 174 -13.50 -0.44 26.64
N ASN A 175 -14.72 -0.28 27.14
CA ASN A 175 -15.77 -1.31 27.07
C ASN A 175 -16.72 -1.14 25.87
N ALA A 176 -16.55 -0.09 25.06
CA ALA A 176 -17.39 0.16 23.91
C ALA A 176 -17.06 -0.80 22.75
N SER A 177 -18.09 -1.10 21.96
CA SER A 177 -17.93 -1.87 20.74
C SER A 177 -17.34 -1.01 19.62
N ILE A 178 -16.35 -1.55 18.91
CA ILE A 178 -15.64 -0.84 17.84
C ILE A 178 -15.46 -1.73 16.61
N ALA A 179 -15.67 -1.16 15.41
CA ALA A 179 -15.23 -1.76 14.17
C ALA A 179 -14.19 -0.87 13.48
N THR A 180 -13.18 -1.48 12.86
CA THR A 180 -12.09 -0.74 12.21
C THR A 180 -11.50 -1.46 11.00
N ILE A 181 -10.63 -0.77 10.26
CA ILE A 181 -9.82 -1.32 9.15
C ILE A 181 -8.62 -2.12 9.63
N TRP A 182 -7.99 -2.86 8.71
CA TRP A 182 -7.07 -3.97 9.02
C TRP A 182 -5.83 -3.57 9.80
N ASP A 183 -5.22 -2.45 9.41
CA ASP A 183 -4.00 -1.90 10.00
C ASP A 183 -4.25 -1.23 11.36
N ILE A 184 -5.49 -0.81 11.64
CA ILE A 184 -5.86 -0.23 12.94
C ILE A 184 -6.30 -1.34 13.93
N PHE A 185 -6.88 -2.44 13.47
CA PHE A 185 -7.45 -3.50 14.33
C PHE A 185 -6.52 -4.04 15.43
N PRO A 186 -5.22 -4.31 15.17
CA PRO A 186 -4.30 -4.78 16.21
C PRO A 186 -4.16 -3.83 17.41
N HIS A 187 -4.50 -2.54 17.25
CA HIS A 187 -4.45 -1.54 18.32
C HIS A 187 -5.69 -1.53 19.21
N VAL A 188 -6.75 -2.23 18.81
CA VAL A 188 -8.04 -2.26 19.50
C VAL A 188 -8.54 -3.67 19.84
N CYS A 189 -7.84 -4.72 19.39
CA CYS A 189 -8.22 -6.12 19.54
C CYS A 189 -8.22 -6.66 20.98
N GLN A 190 -7.71 -5.87 21.94
CA GLN A 190 -7.83 -6.15 23.37
C GLN A 190 -9.26 -5.95 23.93
N ARG A 191 -10.17 -5.35 23.15
CA ARG A 191 -11.57 -5.14 23.56
C ARG A 191 -12.39 -6.41 23.26
N LEU A 192 -13.34 -6.72 24.15
CA LEU A 192 -14.25 -7.85 23.97
C LEU A 192 -15.08 -7.74 22.67
N HIS A 193 -15.46 -6.51 22.30
CA HIS A 193 -16.27 -6.20 21.12
C HIS A 193 -15.48 -5.37 20.10
N ALA A 194 -14.37 -5.92 19.61
CA ALA A 194 -13.61 -5.36 18.49
C ALA A 194 -13.83 -6.18 17.22
N TYR A 195 -14.15 -5.50 16.11
CA TYR A 195 -14.46 -6.13 14.83
C TYR A 195 -13.69 -5.50 13.67
N PHE A 196 -13.49 -6.27 12.60
CA PHE A 196 -13.17 -5.69 11.30
C PHE A 196 -14.44 -5.10 10.70
N ILE A 197 -14.34 -3.99 9.96
CA ILE A 197 -15.47 -3.49 9.17
C ILE A 197 -15.79 -4.50 8.06
N LYS A 198 -17.04 -4.95 7.98
CA LYS A 198 -17.59 -5.79 6.90
C LYS A 198 -19.01 -5.37 6.57
N TRP A 199 -19.59 -5.88 5.48
CA TRP A 199 -21.00 -5.63 5.15
C TRP A 199 -21.74 -6.92 4.76
N PRO A 200 -22.97 -7.15 5.26
CA PRO A 200 -23.66 -6.36 6.30
C PRO A 200 -22.94 -6.40 7.65
N MET A 201 -23.10 -5.33 8.44
CA MET A 201 -22.64 -5.29 9.84
C MET A 201 -23.62 -6.12 10.68
N ASP A 202 -23.41 -7.43 10.75
CA ASP A 202 -24.23 -8.40 11.50
C ASP A 202 -23.94 -8.40 13.02
N TYR A 203 -23.31 -7.34 13.53
CA TYR A 203 -22.98 -7.13 14.93
C TYR A 203 -23.26 -5.68 15.34
N PRO A 204 -23.74 -5.43 16.57
CA PRO A 204 -24.00 -4.08 17.05
C PRO A 204 -22.68 -3.37 17.39
N VAL A 205 -22.39 -2.27 16.69
CA VAL A 205 -21.20 -1.45 16.92
C VAL A 205 -21.60 -0.04 17.33
N GLU A 206 -20.92 0.51 18.33
CA GLU A 206 -21.11 1.88 18.79
C GLU A 206 -20.17 2.84 18.05
N TYR A 207 -18.94 2.40 17.76
CA TYR A 207 -17.92 3.22 17.11
C TYR A 207 -17.32 2.58 15.87
N VAL A 208 -17.14 3.35 14.81
CA VAL A 208 -16.39 2.91 13.63
C VAL A 208 -15.19 3.83 13.45
N LEU A 209 -13.99 3.26 13.47
CA LEU A 209 -12.74 4.00 13.30
C LEU A 209 -12.11 3.65 11.95
N VAL A 210 -11.83 4.66 11.14
CA VAL A 210 -11.14 4.49 9.86
C VAL A 210 -10.11 5.60 9.65
N ASP A 211 -9.11 5.32 8.82
CA ASP A 211 -8.17 6.30 8.35
C ASP A 211 -8.25 6.38 6.82
N LEU A 212 -8.70 7.53 6.31
CA LEU A 212 -8.84 7.78 4.87
C LEU A 212 -7.50 7.80 4.14
N LYS A 213 -6.39 8.05 4.85
CA LYS A 213 -5.06 8.04 4.25
C LYS A 213 -4.51 6.62 4.12
N SER A 214 -5.04 5.66 4.89
CA SER A 214 -4.64 4.25 4.86
C SER A 214 -5.00 3.58 3.52
N PRO A 215 -4.06 2.87 2.87
CA PRO A 215 -4.39 1.98 1.76
C PRO A 215 -5.49 0.97 2.13
N CYS A 216 -5.51 0.52 3.39
CA CYS A 216 -6.48 -0.45 3.90
C CYS A 216 -7.92 0.08 3.89
N PHE A 217 -8.14 1.39 3.80
CA PHE A 217 -9.46 1.96 3.60
C PHE A 217 -10.07 1.57 2.24
N SER A 218 -9.23 1.44 1.21
CA SER A 218 -9.65 1.07 -0.15
C SER A 218 -9.48 -0.43 -0.46
N MET A 219 -8.77 -1.16 0.40
CA MET A 219 -8.53 -2.61 0.27
C MET A 219 -9.55 -3.36 1.14
N GLY A 220 -10.59 -3.93 0.52
CA GLY A 220 -11.51 -4.85 1.18
C GLY A 220 -10.95 -6.28 1.20
N ILE A 221 -11.21 -7.02 2.27
CA ILE A 221 -10.74 -8.42 2.42
C ILE A 221 -11.94 -9.39 2.39
N TYR A 222 -13.12 -8.92 2.77
CA TYR A 222 -14.34 -9.71 2.83
C TYR A 222 -15.53 -8.85 2.37
N GLY A 223 -16.06 -9.15 1.18
CA GLY A 223 -17.23 -8.44 0.64
C GLY A 223 -16.91 -7.01 0.18
N LYS A 224 -17.76 -6.04 0.56
CA LYS A 224 -17.62 -4.64 0.15
C LYS A 224 -16.38 -4.00 0.81
N LYS A 225 -15.76 -3.07 0.08
CA LYS A 225 -14.59 -2.32 0.55
C LYS A 225 -14.98 -1.33 1.67
N PRO A 226 -14.09 -1.06 2.65
CA PRO A 226 -14.40 -0.17 3.78
C PRO A 226 -14.84 1.23 3.35
N ASP A 227 -14.25 1.79 2.29
CA ASP A 227 -14.67 3.08 1.72
C ASP A 227 -16.15 3.09 1.33
N LYS A 228 -16.61 2.06 0.62
CA LYS A 228 -18.02 1.90 0.26
C LYS A 228 -18.90 1.70 1.47
N ILE A 229 -18.44 0.93 2.46
CA ILE A 229 -19.20 0.70 3.70
C ILE A 229 -19.41 2.02 4.44
N VAL A 230 -18.34 2.78 4.66
CA VAL A 230 -18.40 4.05 5.38
C VAL A 230 -19.25 5.08 4.65
N VAL A 231 -18.99 5.28 3.35
CA VAL A 231 -19.65 6.33 2.56
C VAL A 231 -21.12 5.98 2.28
N ASP A 232 -21.38 4.78 1.77
CA ASP A 232 -22.70 4.45 1.21
C ASP A 232 -23.68 3.94 2.27
N TYR A 233 -23.21 3.42 3.40
CA TYR A 233 -24.06 2.73 4.38
C TYR A 233 -23.99 3.27 5.82
N LEU A 234 -22.86 3.84 6.24
CA LEU A 234 -22.75 4.37 7.62
C LEU A 234 -23.12 5.84 7.69
N ILE A 235 -22.58 6.65 6.78
CA ILE A 235 -22.82 8.10 6.74
C ILE A 235 -24.14 8.42 6.02
N LYS A 236 -24.37 7.82 4.85
CA LYS A 236 -25.54 8.14 4.02
C LYS A 236 -26.87 7.71 4.65
N ASP A 237 -26.90 6.57 5.34
CA ASP A 237 -28.12 6.08 6.01
C ASP A 237 -28.36 6.77 7.38
N HIS A 238 -27.55 7.77 7.74
CA HIS A 238 -27.61 8.57 8.98
C HIS A 238 -27.60 7.75 10.29
N ASN A 239 -27.13 6.50 10.24
CA ASN A 239 -27.02 5.65 11.43
C ASN A 239 -25.80 6.02 12.28
N TYR A 240 -24.77 6.62 11.68
CA TYR A 240 -23.55 7.07 12.35
C TYR A 240 -23.22 8.51 11.92
N GLY A 241 -22.79 9.32 12.89
CA GLY A 241 -22.22 10.65 12.63
C GLY A 241 -20.73 10.70 12.94
N ILE A 242 -20.05 11.69 12.40
CA ILE A 242 -18.62 11.91 12.59
C ILE A 242 -18.39 12.60 13.94
N LEU A 243 -17.97 11.85 14.95
CA LEU A 243 -17.61 12.38 16.27
C LEU A 243 -16.25 13.10 16.23
N ALA A 244 -15.28 12.54 15.50
CA ALA A 244 -13.96 13.13 15.31
C ALA A 244 -13.51 13.04 13.85
N SER A 245 -12.90 14.12 13.35
CA SER A 245 -12.23 14.20 12.06
C SER A 245 -10.83 14.79 12.26
N LEU A 246 -9.83 13.92 12.37
CA LEU A 246 -8.47 14.28 12.75
C LEU A 246 -7.51 13.93 11.61
N ASP A 247 -7.28 14.88 10.70
CA ASP A 247 -6.34 14.73 9.57
C ASP A 247 -6.56 13.44 8.79
N GLY A 248 -7.78 13.22 8.30
CA GLY A 248 -8.15 12.00 7.56
C GLY A 248 -8.52 10.80 8.44
N VAL A 249 -8.27 10.83 9.75
CA VAL A 249 -8.79 9.83 10.68
C VAL A 249 -10.23 10.18 11.06
N LEU A 250 -11.17 9.30 10.77
CA LEU A 250 -12.58 9.47 11.11
C LEU A 250 -12.98 8.50 12.23
N LEU A 251 -13.52 9.06 13.31
CA LEU A 251 -14.23 8.30 14.33
C LEU A 251 -15.72 8.57 14.20
N LEU A 252 -16.45 7.56 13.77
CA LEU A 252 -17.90 7.58 13.67
C LEU A 252 -18.52 7.03 14.95
N GLN A 253 -19.61 7.64 15.41
CA GLN A 253 -20.39 7.18 16.55
C GLN A 253 -21.85 6.97 16.14
N LYS A 254 -22.41 5.83 16.53
CA LYS A 254 -23.80 5.48 16.24
C LYS A 254 -24.76 6.49 16.88
N GLY A 255 -25.71 7.01 16.10
CA GLY A 255 -26.70 8.00 16.55
C GLY A 255 -26.16 9.40 16.86
N TYR A 256 -24.89 9.68 16.57
CA TYR A 256 -24.34 11.04 16.70
C TYR A 256 -24.83 11.93 15.57
N ASN A 257 -25.39 13.09 15.88
CA ASN A 257 -25.97 14.02 14.89
C ASN A 257 -25.36 15.44 14.96
N GLY A 258 -24.36 15.66 15.83
CA GLY A 258 -23.70 16.96 15.97
C GLY A 258 -22.58 17.18 14.94
N PRO A 259 -22.03 18.40 14.86
CA PRO A 259 -20.78 18.64 14.14
C PRO A 259 -19.63 17.88 14.82
N PRO A 260 -18.50 17.59 14.13
CA PRO A 260 -17.37 16.91 14.76
C PRO A 260 -16.87 17.63 16.02
N LYS A 261 -16.85 16.91 17.14
CA LYS A 261 -16.43 17.44 18.45
C LYS A 261 -14.91 17.61 18.51
N TYR A 262 -14.18 16.72 17.85
CA TYR A 262 -12.72 16.75 17.77
C TYR A 262 -12.30 16.93 16.32
N TYR A 263 -11.57 18.00 16.04
CA TYR A 263 -11.20 18.38 14.68
C TYR A 263 -9.72 18.73 14.58
N ALA A 264 -9.05 18.17 13.58
CA ALA A 264 -7.75 18.62 13.10
C ALA A 264 -7.78 18.61 11.57
N PRO A 265 -7.40 19.70 10.89
CA PRO A 265 -7.53 19.82 9.45
C PRO A 265 -6.66 18.80 8.72
N GLN A 266 -7.22 18.14 7.71
CA GLN A 266 -6.45 17.35 6.78
C GLN A 266 -5.57 18.25 5.91
N LYS A 267 -4.28 17.92 5.80
CA LYS A 267 -3.34 18.61 4.92
C LYS A 267 -2.51 17.60 4.13
N GLU A 268 -2.47 17.79 2.82
CA GLU A 268 -1.71 16.95 1.90
C GLU A 268 -0.90 17.81 0.93
N THR A 269 0.27 17.31 0.54
CA THR A 269 1.07 17.92 -0.53
C THR A 269 1.49 16.84 -1.52
N PHE A 270 1.11 17.03 -2.77
CA PHE A 270 1.37 16.11 -3.87
C PHE A 270 2.36 16.73 -4.84
N ASN A 271 3.49 16.07 -5.06
CA ASN A 271 4.48 16.48 -6.06
C ASN A 271 4.58 15.44 -7.17
N TYR A 272 5.61 15.55 -8.00
CA TYR A 272 5.88 14.66 -9.12
C TYR A 272 5.93 13.16 -8.77
N ASN A 273 6.16 12.77 -7.51
CA ASN A 273 6.14 11.37 -7.08
C ASN A 273 4.73 10.84 -6.83
N GLN A 274 3.77 11.70 -6.49
CA GLN A 274 2.38 11.30 -6.24
C GLN A 274 1.45 11.59 -7.42
N LEU A 275 1.74 12.63 -8.20
CA LEU A 275 0.98 12.97 -9.40
C LEU A 275 1.42 12.09 -10.58
N ILE A 276 0.49 11.81 -11.47
CA ILE A 276 0.72 11.00 -12.66
C ILE A 276 0.95 11.95 -13.84
N PRO A 277 2.13 11.90 -14.49
CA PRO A 277 2.37 12.65 -15.71
C PRO A 277 1.58 12.01 -16.86
N ALA A 278 0.65 12.76 -17.46
CA ALA A 278 -0.05 12.35 -18.67
C ALA A 278 0.82 12.69 -19.90
N SER A 279 0.59 13.83 -20.56
CA SER A 279 1.48 14.32 -21.62
C SER A 279 2.76 14.99 -21.07
N GLY A 280 2.76 15.35 -19.77
CA GLY A 280 3.91 15.95 -19.11
C GLY A 280 5.08 14.99 -18.91
N LYS A 281 6.27 15.54 -18.67
CA LYS A 281 7.49 14.78 -18.33
C LYS A 281 8.07 15.25 -17.02
N ILE A 282 8.62 14.32 -16.25
CA ILE A 282 9.33 14.64 -15.01
C ILE A 282 10.72 15.18 -15.37
N VAL A 283 11.00 16.42 -15.00
CA VAL A 283 12.27 17.10 -15.26
C VAL A 283 12.84 17.72 -13.99
N TRP A 284 14.16 17.91 -13.95
CA TRP A 284 14.82 18.62 -12.86
C TRP A 284 14.57 20.13 -12.94
N ASP A 285 14.33 20.73 -11.78
CA ASP A 285 14.21 22.17 -11.63
C ASP A 285 14.69 22.60 -10.24
N TYR A 286 15.92 23.10 -10.14
CA TYR A 286 16.53 23.46 -8.86
C TYR A 286 15.81 24.61 -8.15
N THR A 287 15.02 25.41 -8.88
CA THR A 287 14.22 26.52 -8.34
C THR A 287 12.92 26.05 -7.69
N ALA A 288 12.50 24.80 -7.96
CA ALA A 288 11.34 24.18 -7.34
C ALA A 288 11.63 23.70 -5.92
N ILE A 289 10.57 23.58 -5.11
CA ILE A 289 10.62 22.99 -3.76
C ILE A 289 10.92 21.50 -3.88
N SER A 290 10.23 20.80 -4.79
CA SER A 290 10.36 19.34 -4.96
C SER A 290 11.60 18.91 -5.75
N LYS A 291 12.37 19.87 -6.29
CA LYS A 291 13.55 19.70 -7.17
C LYS A 291 13.30 18.99 -8.49
N LYS A 292 12.22 18.22 -8.63
CA LYS A 292 11.67 17.75 -9.89
C LYS A 292 10.22 18.19 -10.01
N VAL A 293 9.81 18.40 -11.25
CA VAL A 293 8.51 18.97 -11.62
C VAL A 293 7.93 18.16 -12.78
N ILE A 294 6.62 18.19 -12.96
CA ILE A 294 6.00 17.70 -14.20
C ILE A 294 5.90 18.91 -15.14
N ARG A 295 6.51 18.82 -16.32
CA ARG A 295 6.54 19.88 -17.33
C ARG A 295 5.86 19.42 -18.62
N SER A 296 4.99 20.26 -19.20
CA SER A 296 4.38 20.00 -20.50
C SER A 296 5.41 20.03 -21.63
N ASN A 297 5.17 19.28 -22.71
CA ASN A 297 5.92 19.45 -23.94
C ASN A 297 5.31 20.61 -24.74
N PRO A 298 6.03 21.73 -25.01
CA PRO A 298 5.48 22.83 -25.78
C PRO A 298 5.00 22.41 -27.17
N GLU A 299 5.69 21.45 -27.82
CA GLU A 299 5.34 20.94 -29.16
C GLU A 299 4.04 20.12 -29.18
N ASN A 300 3.61 19.58 -28.03
CA ASN A 300 2.37 18.81 -27.90
C ASN A 300 1.76 19.05 -26.52
N SER A 301 1.38 20.30 -26.28
CA SER A 301 0.94 20.80 -24.97
C SER A 301 -0.56 20.65 -24.75
N ILE A 302 -1.37 20.39 -25.78
CA ILE A 302 -2.83 20.28 -25.65
C ILE A 302 -3.22 19.00 -24.90
N GLY A 303 -4.18 19.12 -23.99
CA GLY A 303 -4.78 18.02 -23.24
C GLY A 303 -4.28 17.95 -21.79
N VAL A 304 -4.46 16.79 -21.17
CA VAL A 304 -4.09 16.57 -19.77
C VAL A 304 -2.57 16.48 -19.66
N VAL A 305 -1.98 17.37 -18.87
CA VAL A 305 -0.53 17.40 -18.61
C VAL A 305 -0.19 16.53 -17.39
N TRP A 306 -1.00 16.64 -16.33
CA TRP A 306 -0.91 15.83 -15.13
C TRP A 306 -2.30 15.55 -14.55
N PHE A 307 -2.39 14.48 -13.77
CA PHE A 307 -3.58 14.10 -13.01
C PHE A 307 -3.20 13.26 -11.77
N GLY A 308 -4.19 12.71 -11.06
CA GLY A 308 -4.01 12.00 -9.79
C GLY A 308 -4.13 12.93 -8.56
N PRO A 309 -3.74 12.51 -7.35
CA PRO A 309 -3.19 11.21 -6.97
C PRO A 309 -4.25 10.16 -6.55
N TYR A 310 -5.54 10.44 -6.71
CA TYR A 310 -6.64 9.56 -6.28
C TYR A 310 -6.63 9.28 -4.76
N LYS A 311 -6.61 10.34 -3.95
CA LYS A 311 -6.56 10.25 -2.47
C LYS A 311 -7.90 10.61 -1.84
N TYR A 312 -8.24 9.95 -0.72
CA TYR A 312 -9.46 10.23 0.01
C TYR A 312 -9.33 11.48 0.89
N PHE A 313 -10.37 12.28 0.90
CA PHE A 313 -10.53 13.45 1.75
C PHE A 313 -11.79 13.32 2.59
N SER A 314 -11.74 13.83 3.82
CA SER A 314 -12.88 13.89 4.73
C SER A 314 -13.91 14.91 4.23
N PRO A 315 -15.18 14.83 4.66
CA PRO A 315 -16.13 15.94 4.45
C PRO A 315 -15.57 17.27 4.97
N GLY A 316 -15.94 18.36 4.31
CA GLY A 316 -15.60 19.71 4.73
C GLY A 316 -15.25 20.65 3.57
N SER A 317 -14.82 21.86 3.93
CA SER A 317 -14.41 22.90 3.00
C SER A 317 -12.88 22.90 2.84
N TYR A 318 -12.39 23.06 1.62
CA TYR A 318 -10.98 22.91 1.26
C TYR A 318 -10.46 24.05 0.41
N VAL A 319 -9.14 24.21 0.43
CA VAL A 319 -8.38 24.96 -0.58
C VAL A 319 -7.31 24.06 -1.18
N ALA A 320 -7.31 23.93 -2.51
CA ALA A 320 -6.22 23.32 -3.27
C ALA A 320 -5.39 24.42 -3.91
N THR A 321 -4.10 24.45 -3.62
CA THR A 321 -3.14 25.44 -4.13
C THR A 321 -2.12 24.75 -5.02
N PHE A 322 -2.12 25.12 -6.29
CA PHE A 322 -1.24 24.61 -7.33
C PHE A 322 -0.06 25.56 -7.51
N ARG A 323 1.17 25.06 -7.33
CA ARG A 323 2.39 25.83 -7.52
C ARG A 323 2.92 25.65 -8.94
N ILE A 324 2.67 26.63 -9.79
CA ILE A 324 2.83 26.54 -11.24
C ILE A 324 3.85 27.57 -11.73
N LYS A 325 4.57 27.20 -12.78
CA LYS A 325 5.43 28.10 -13.56
C LYS A 325 5.11 27.95 -15.04
N THR A 326 5.12 29.05 -15.80
CA THR A 326 5.02 29.01 -17.26
C THR A 326 6.15 29.80 -17.91
N ALA A 327 6.59 29.36 -19.09
CA ALA A 327 7.60 30.08 -19.87
C ALA A 327 6.99 31.14 -20.80
N ASN A 328 5.70 31.03 -21.12
CA ASN A 328 5.07 31.81 -22.19
C ASN A 328 3.79 32.51 -21.69
N GLU A 329 3.60 33.77 -22.09
CA GLU A 329 2.40 34.56 -21.75
C GLU A 329 1.12 34.08 -22.46
N THR A 330 1.26 33.24 -23.48
CA THR A 330 0.14 32.66 -24.25
C THR A 330 -0.48 31.42 -23.60
N CYS A 331 0.01 31.02 -22.43
CA CYS A 331 -0.50 29.88 -21.67
C CYS A 331 -2.02 29.97 -21.43
N ARG A 332 -2.75 28.88 -21.69
CA ARG A 332 -4.13 28.64 -21.26
C ARG A 332 -4.22 27.28 -20.59
N LEU A 333 -4.39 27.30 -19.28
CA LEU A 333 -4.39 26.11 -18.44
C LEU A 333 -5.67 26.06 -17.60
N LEU A 334 -6.41 24.97 -17.69
CA LEU A 334 -7.50 24.67 -16.77
C LEU A 334 -6.96 23.82 -15.63
N LEU A 335 -7.22 24.27 -14.41
CA LEU A 335 -7.09 23.46 -13.22
C LEU A 335 -8.47 22.99 -12.80
N ASP A 336 -8.59 21.73 -12.44
CA ASP A 336 -9.82 21.22 -11.83
C ASP A 336 -9.55 20.26 -10.68
N VAL A 337 -10.58 20.12 -9.85
CA VAL A 337 -10.69 19.09 -8.81
C VAL A 337 -11.92 18.27 -9.16
N VAL A 338 -11.73 16.96 -9.27
CA VAL A 338 -12.77 16.03 -9.68
C VAL A 338 -12.79 14.81 -8.76
N SER A 339 -13.92 14.10 -8.75
CA SER A 339 -14.07 12.78 -8.13
C SER A 339 -14.61 11.77 -9.14
N GLU A 340 -14.78 10.52 -8.70
CA GLU A 340 -15.37 9.44 -9.51
C GLU A 340 -14.65 9.24 -10.86
N GLU A 341 -13.32 9.23 -10.80
CA GLU A 341 -12.44 9.01 -11.96
C GLU A 341 -12.66 10.02 -13.09
N GLY A 342 -12.94 11.27 -12.69
CA GLY A 342 -13.08 12.41 -13.59
C GLY A 342 -14.50 12.68 -14.08
N SER A 343 -15.48 11.85 -13.69
CA SER A 343 -16.88 12.02 -14.10
C SER A 343 -17.64 13.07 -13.30
N ASN A 344 -17.22 13.36 -12.06
CA ASN A 344 -17.85 14.36 -11.21
C ASN A 344 -16.94 15.58 -11.01
N LEU A 345 -17.32 16.72 -11.58
CA LEU A 345 -16.61 17.98 -11.45
C LEU A 345 -16.98 18.69 -10.13
N ILE A 346 -15.99 19.02 -9.30
CA ILE A 346 -16.21 19.72 -8.03
C ILE A 346 -15.94 21.22 -8.19
N VAL A 347 -14.76 21.57 -8.72
CA VAL A 347 -14.40 22.97 -8.99
C VAL A 347 -13.41 23.02 -10.14
N LEU A 348 -13.44 24.11 -10.90
CA LEU A 348 -12.43 24.41 -11.90
C LEU A 348 -12.03 25.88 -11.89
N ARG A 349 -10.87 26.17 -12.46
CA ARG A 349 -10.37 27.51 -12.70
C ARG A 349 -9.48 27.51 -13.93
N THR A 350 -9.79 28.38 -14.89
CA THR A 350 -8.91 28.67 -16.01
C THR A 350 -7.88 29.71 -15.58
N ILE A 351 -6.63 29.49 -15.97
CA ILE A 351 -5.49 30.38 -15.78
C ILE A 351 -4.95 30.75 -17.15
N PHE A 352 -4.70 32.03 -17.36
CA PHE A 352 -4.06 32.59 -18.53
C PHE A 352 -2.62 32.99 -18.21
N GLY A 353 -1.74 33.04 -19.20
CA GLY A 353 -0.37 33.51 -19.00
C GLY A 353 -0.30 34.93 -18.45
N SER A 354 -1.29 35.78 -18.74
CA SER A 354 -1.45 37.12 -18.16
C SER A 354 -1.74 37.13 -16.65
N ASP A 355 -2.18 36.00 -16.07
CA ASP A 355 -2.41 35.89 -14.62
C ASP A 355 -1.10 35.68 -13.84
N PHE A 356 0.00 35.34 -14.53
CA PHE A 356 1.32 35.21 -13.92
C PHE A 356 1.96 36.58 -13.77
N LYS A 357 2.48 36.87 -12.57
CA LYS A 357 3.21 38.12 -12.30
C LYS A 357 4.49 38.25 -13.13
N GLN A 358 5.12 37.10 -13.43
CA GLN A 358 6.36 37.02 -14.19
C GLN A 358 6.47 35.64 -14.83
N VAL A 359 6.87 35.58 -16.10
CA VAL A 359 7.25 34.32 -16.75
C VAL A 359 8.48 33.71 -16.08
N ASN A 360 8.60 32.38 -16.14
CA ASN A 360 9.69 31.62 -15.53
C ASN A 360 9.82 31.77 -13.99
N SER A 361 8.79 32.28 -13.31
CA SER A 361 8.69 32.30 -11.84
C SER A 361 7.62 31.36 -11.34
N TRP A 362 7.83 30.78 -10.16
CA TRP A 362 6.80 29.99 -9.47
C TRP A 362 5.74 30.91 -8.88
N GLN A 363 4.47 30.59 -9.13
CA GLN A 363 3.31 31.28 -8.59
C GLN A 363 2.26 30.27 -8.12
N ASP A 364 1.58 30.61 -7.04
CA ASP A 364 0.55 29.75 -6.45
C ASP A 364 -0.85 30.16 -6.96
N PHE A 365 -1.64 29.19 -7.39
CA PHE A 365 -3.03 29.38 -7.80
C PHE A 365 -3.95 28.50 -6.95
N SER A 366 -4.94 29.10 -6.31
CA SER A 366 -5.83 28.39 -5.39
C SER A 366 -7.24 28.21 -5.94
N LEU A 367 -7.84 27.07 -5.63
CA LEU A 367 -9.23 26.70 -5.88
C LEU A 367 -9.87 26.32 -4.54
N ARG A 368 -11.03 26.89 -4.22
CA ARG A 368 -11.81 26.57 -3.01
C ARG A 368 -12.99 25.68 -3.39
N PHE A 369 -13.25 24.67 -2.58
CA PHE A 369 -14.34 23.73 -2.84
C PHE A 369 -14.82 23.08 -1.54
N GLU A 370 -15.97 22.41 -1.59
CA GLU A 370 -16.57 21.71 -0.47
C GLU A 370 -16.97 20.29 -0.89
N ILE A 371 -16.87 19.35 0.04
CA ILE A 371 -17.29 17.95 -0.14
C ILE A 371 -18.10 17.51 1.08
N ASP A 372 -19.19 16.80 0.86
CA ASP A 372 -20.18 16.44 1.89
C ASP A 372 -20.02 15.03 2.46
N LYS A 373 -19.23 14.19 1.77
CA LYS A 373 -18.94 12.81 2.14
C LYS A 373 -17.47 12.48 1.86
N PRO A 374 -16.89 11.46 2.53
CA PRO A 374 -15.55 11.03 2.19
C PRO A 374 -15.46 10.65 0.71
N MET A 375 -14.53 11.24 -0.03
CA MET A 375 -14.40 10.97 -1.46
C MET A 375 -12.95 10.99 -1.94
N LYS A 376 -12.70 10.17 -2.95
CA LYS A 376 -11.42 10.05 -3.65
C LYS A 376 -11.31 11.16 -4.68
N LEU A 377 -10.37 12.09 -4.47
CA LEU A 377 -10.17 13.26 -5.31
C LEU A 377 -8.98 13.11 -6.26
N GLU A 378 -9.13 13.77 -7.39
CA GLU A 378 -8.14 13.92 -8.45
C GLU A 378 -7.99 15.40 -8.80
N PHE A 379 -6.75 15.84 -9.03
CA PHE A 379 -6.38 17.22 -9.33
C PHE A 379 -5.66 17.25 -10.68
N ARG A 380 -6.23 17.93 -11.68
CA ARG A 380 -5.73 17.86 -13.05
C ARG A 380 -5.28 19.23 -13.56
N GLY A 381 -4.31 19.20 -14.47
CA GLY A 381 -3.91 20.35 -15.27
C GLY A 381 -4.13 20.02 -16.74
N ILE A 382 -5.01 20.78 -17.39
CA ILE A 382 -5.39 20.58 -18.79
C ILE A 382 -5.01 21.83 -19.58
N CYS A 383 -4.12 21.68 -20.56
CA CYS A 383 -3.64 22.80 -21.36
C CYS A 383 -4.42 22.88 -22.68
N PHE A 384 -4.80 24.10 -23.07
CA PHE A 384 -5.66 24.41 -24.22
C PHE A 384 -4.97 25.24 -25.30
N SER A 385 -3.71 25.59 -25.10
CA SER A 385 -2.91 26.41 -26.01
C SER A 385 -1.73 25.61 -26.56
N ASN A 386 -1.48 25.75 -27.86
CA ASN A 386 -0.26 25.24 -28.48
C ASN A 386 0.97 26.02 -27.99
N SER A 387 2.16 25.43 -28.15
CA SER A 387 3.43 26.07 -27.80
C SER A 387 3.48 26.56 -26.35
N THR A 388 2.78 25.86 -25.44
CA THR A 388 2.68 26.25 -24.03
C THR A 388 3.54 25.34 -23.16
N GLU A 389 4.55 25.94 -22.53
CA GLU A 389 5.34 25.29 -21.50
C GLU A 389 4.81 25.68 -20.11
N VAL A 390 4.30 24.69 -19.38
CA VAL A 390 3.80 24.80 -18.01
C VAL A 390 4.48 23.72 -17.19
N SER A 391 4.92 24.08 -15.98
CA SER A 391 5.46 23.16 -14.99
C SER A 391 4.64 23.24 -13.70
N ILE A 392 4.35 22.09 -13.10
CA ILE A 392 3.78 21.96 -11.75
C ILE A 392 4.85 21.42 -10.81
N ASP A 393 5.08 22.12 -9.69
CA ASP A 393 5.97 21.67 -8.61
C ASP A 393 5.21 20.76 -7.65
N CYS A 394 4.17 21.31 -7.01
CA CYS A 394 3.32 20.58 -6.10
C CYS A 394 1.91 21.18 -6.00
N ILE A 395 0.99 20.37 -5.47
CA ILE A 395 -0.37 20.74 -5.12
C ILE A 395 -0.51 20.57 -3.62
N THR A 396 -0.82 21.64 -2.90
CA THR A 396 -1.10 21.59 -1.46
C THR A 396 -2.59 21.71 -1.23
N VAL A 397 -3.19 20.72 -0.58
CA VAL A 397 -4.61 20.69 -0.26
C VAL A 397 -4.76 20.80 1.26
N LYS A 398 -5.53 21.79 1.72
CA LYS A 398 -5.74 22.04 3.14
C LYS A 398 -7.23 22.15 3.43
N GLN A 399 -7.70 21.37 4.39
CA GLN A 399 -9.03 21.49 4.96
C GLN A 399 -9.12 22.78 5.79
N LEU A 400 -10.19 23.52 5.59
CA LEU A 400 -10.49 24.79 6.25
C LEU A 400 -11.46 24.57 7.41
N SER A 401 -12.48 23.76 7.19
CA SER A 401 -13.51 23.36 8.15
C SER A 401 -13.98 21.93 7.86
N PRO A 402 -14.43 21.19 8.89
CA PRO A 402 -15.04 19.87 8.72
C PRO A 402 -16.45 19.93 8.11
#